data_AF-A0A637Z9Y8-F1
#
_entry.id   AF-A0A637Z9Y8-F1
#
_cell.length_a   1.000
_cell.length_b   1.000
_cell.length_c   1.000
_cell.angle_alpha   90.00
_cell.angle_beta   90.00
_cell.angle_gamma   90.00
#
_symmetry.space_group_name_H-M   'P 1'
#
loop_
_entity.id
_entity.type
_entity.pdbx_description
1 polymer ?
#
loop_
_entity_poly.entity_id
_entity_poly.type
_entity_poly.pdbx_seq_one_letter_code
_entity_poly.pdbx_strand_id
1 'polypeptide(L)' 'MKNITQLVFKAKKGAIAKGVPPEGTAWFDNDDPDEVDALSTLAIKAAGFKRSDFFKPVRVDHLVVDD' A
#
# COMPACT_ATOMS: atom_id res chain seq x y z
N MET A 1 0.45 13.14 18.88
CA MET A 1 -0.50 12.56 17.91
C MET A 1 0.19 12.52 16.57
N LYS A 2 0.42 11.32 16.03
CA LYS A 2 0.97 11.13 14.68
C LYS A 2 -0.11 10.55 13.80
N ASN A 3 -0.19 11.05 12.57
CA ASN A 3 -1.12 10.53 11.58
C ASN A 3 -0.33 9.55 10.70
N ILE A 4 -0.64 8.26 10.81
CA ILE A 4 0.01 7.24 9.99
C ILE A 4 -0.97 6.77 8.94
N THR A 5 -0.59 6.92 7.68
CA THR A 5 -1.36 6.46 6.55
C THR A 5 -1.04 4.98 6.27
N GLN A 6 -2.03 4.12 6.38
CA GLN A 6 -1.94 2.73 5.93
C GLN A 6 -2.47 2.61 4.50
N LEU A 7 -1.64 2.06 3.62
CA LEU A 7 -2.00 1.73 2.24
C LEU A 7 -2.19 0.21 2.11
N VAL A 8 -3.40 -0.19 1.72
CA VAL A 8 -3.76 -1.57 1.48
C VAL A 8 -3.93 -1.83 -0.01
N PHE A 9 -3.18 -2.78 -0.54
CA PHE A 9 -3.24 -3.24 -1.92
C PHE A 9 -3.90 -4.61 -1.97
N LYS A 10 -5.04 -4.74 -2.64
CA LYS A 10 -5.64 -6.06 -2.88
C LYS A 10 -5.19 -6.60 -4.23
N ALA A 11 -4.59 -7.78 -4.27
CA ALA A 11 -4.19 -8.38 -5.52
C ALA A 11 -5.41 -8.76 -6.37
N LYS A 12 -5.30 -8.64 -7.69
CA LYS A 12 -6.32 -9.14 -8.62
C LYS A 12 -6.33 -10.66 -8.60
N LYS A 13 -7.50 -11.28 -8.81
CA LYS A 13 -7.62 -12.75 -8.87
C LYS A 13 -6.59 -13.39 -9.83
N GLY A 14 -6.33 -12.76 -10.96
CA GLY A 14 -5.32 -13.25 -11.93
C GLY A 14 -3.86 -13.11 -11.47
N ALA A 15 -3.56 -12.16 -10.57
CA ALA A 15 -2.23 -12.03 -9.96
C ALA A 15 -2.05 -13.03 -8.81
N ILE A 16 -3.09 -13.25 -8.00
CA ILE A 16 -3.11 -14.27 -6.94
C ILE A 16 -2.84 -15.66 -7.53
N ALA A 17 -3.47 -15.99 -8.66
CA ALA A 17 -3.23 -17.24 -9.39
C ALA A 17 -1.78 -17.41 -9.88
N LYS A 18 -0.99 -16.32 -9.95
CA LYS A 18 0.43 -16.32 -10.32
C LYS A 18 1.37 -16.29 -9.11
N GLY A 19 0.83 -16.40 -7.89
CA GLY A 19 1.62 -16.42 -6.65
C GLY A 19 1.85 -15.05 -6.00
N VAL A 20 1.18 -13.99 -6.46
CA VAL A 20 1.20 -12.70 -5.75
C VAL A 20 0.40 -12.84 -4.44
N PRO A 21 0.92 -12.35 -3.29
CA PRO A 21 0.16 -12.33 -2.04
C PRO A 21 -1.22 -11.68 -2.22
N PRO A 22 -2.28 -12.20 -1.57
CA PRO A 22 -3.65 -11.72 -1.75
C PRO A 22 -3.80 -10.24 -1.35
N GLU A 23 -2.97 -9.79 -0.42
CA GLU A 23 -2.89 -8.41 0.03
C GLU A 23 -1.45 -8.00 0.31
N GLY A 24 -1.17 -6.73 0.08
CA GLY A 24 0.04 -6.05 0.52
C GLY A 24 -0.33 -4.85 1.38
N THR A 25 0.45 -4.57 2.41
CA THR A 25 0.26 -3.41 3.28
C THR A 25 1.54 -2.61 3.33
N ALA A 26 1.43 -1.29 3.18
CA ALA A 26 2.53 -0.36 3.39
C ALA A 26 2.09 0.75 4.35
N TRP A 27 2.98 1.13 5.27
CA TRP A 27 2.72 2.16 6.28
C TRP A 27 3.57 3.38 5.96
N PHE A 28 2.96 4.56 5.96
CA PHE A 28 3.62 5.82 5.66
C PHE A 28 3.31 6.84 6.75
N ASP A 29 4.35 7.41 7.33
CA ASP A 29 4.28 8.59 8.20
C ASP A 29 4.38 9.84 7.32
N ASN A 30 3.38 10.02 6.46
CA ASN A 30 3.31 11.12 5.50
C ASN A 30 1.84 11.42 5.16
N ASP A 31 1.53 12.71 5.11
CA ASP A 31 0.21 13.25 4.83
C ASP A 31 0.02 13.62 3.35
N ASP A 32 1.10 13.64 2.54
CA ASP A 32 1.03 13.94 1.11
C ASP A 32 0.56 12.71 0.31
N PRO A 33 -0.63 12.77 -0.33
CA PRO A 33 -1.20 11.63 -1.04
C PRO A 33 -0.42 11.24 -2.30
N ASP A 34 0.28 12.17 -2.96
CA ASP A 34 1.04 11.90 -4.18
C ASP A 34 2.40 11.27 -3.83
N GLU A 35 3.05 11.72 -2.75
CA GLU A 35 4.28 11.09 -2.26
C GLU A 35 4.02 9.65 -1.78
N VAL A 36 2.94 9.45 -1.02
CA VAL A 36 2.50 8.13 -0.56
C VAL A 36 2.18 7.19 -1.75
N ASP A 37 1.65 7.74 -2.85
CA ASP A 37 1.39 6.96 -4.06
C ASP A 37 2.65 6.60 -4.86
N ALA A 38 3.63 7.51 -4.89
CA ALA A 38 4.93 7.27 -5.49
C ALA A 38 5.72 6.20 -4.72
N LEU A 39 5.80 6.35 -3.39
CA LEU A 39 6.52 5.43 -2.50
C LEU A 39 5.93 4.02 -2.53
N SER A 40 4.61 3.90 -2.57
CA SER A 40 3.96 2.60 -2.73
C SER A 40 4.23 1.94 -4.07
N THR A 41 4.27 2.72 -5.16
CA THR A 41 4.66 2.20 -6.48
C THR A 41 6.08 1.64 -6.45
N LEU A 42 7.01 2.35 -5.79
CA LEU A 42 8.39 1.91 -5.62
C LEU A 42 8.49 0.64 -4.76
N ALA A 43 7.77 0.57 -3.64
CA ALA A 43 7.73 -0.61 -2.78
C ALA A 43 7.19 -1.85 -3.50
N ILE A 44 6.10 -1.70 -4.26
CA ILE A 44 5.53 -2.77 -5.09
C ILE A 44 6.54 -3.27 -6.12
N LYS A 45 7.24 -2.35 -6.78
CA LYS A 45 8.26 -2.68 -7.77
C LYS A 45 9.48 -3.36 -7.15
N ALA A 46 9.92 -2.91 -5.97
CA ALA A 46 11.02 -3.51 -5.22
C ALA A 46 10.69 -4.96 -4.77
N ALA A 47 9.42 -5.22 -4.44
CA ALA A 47 8.92 -6.57 -4.16
C ALA A 47 8.77 -7.44 -5.43
N GLY A 48 9.07 -6.93 -6.62
CA GLY A 48 9.02 -7.66 -7.88
C GLY A 48 7.65 -7.71 -8.55
N PHE A 49 6.67 -6.94 -8.06
CA PHE A 49 5.31 -6.93 -8.61
C PHE A 49 5.04 -5.67 -9.45
N LYS A 50 3.99 -5.69 -10.26
CA LYS A 50 3.51 -4.49 -10.97
C LYS A 50 2.33 -3.88 -10.23
N ARG A 51 2.22 -2.56 -10.24
CA ARG A 51 1.05 -1.86 -9.68
C ARG A 51 -0.27 -2.30 -10.31
N SER A 52 -0.25 -2.72 -11.58
CA SER A 52 -1.42 -3.28 -12.28
C SER A 52 -1.89 -4.63 -11.76
N ASP A 53 -1.04 -5.36 -11.02
CA ASP A 53 -1.38 -6.66 -10.42
C ASP A 53 -2.33 -6.48 -9.22
N PHE A 54 -2.43 -5.26 -8.69
CA PHE A 54 -3.30 -4.90 -7.58
C PHE A 54 -4.51 -4.08 -8.05
N PHE A 55 -5.59 -4.15 -7.30
CA PHE A 55 -6.72 -3.22 -7.38
C PHE A 55 -6.32 -1.85 -6.82
N LYS A 56 -7.19 -0.85 -7.01
CA LYS A 56 -6.94 0.50 -6.50
C LYS A 56 -6.58 0.45 -5.01
N PRO A 57 -5.49 1.11 -4.59
CA PRO A 57 -5.12 1.16 -3.18
C PRO A 57 -6.23 1.75 -2.33
N VAL A 58 -6.43 1.19 -1.14
CA VAL A 58 -7.29 1.75 -0.10
C VAL A 58 -6.40 2.44 0.93
N ARG A 59 -6.69 3.71 1.22
CA ARG A 59 -6.00 4.49 2.26
C ARG A 59 -6.82 4.44 3.54
N VAL A 60 -6.17 4.15 4.64
CA VAL A 60 -6.76 4.14 5.98
C VAL A 60 -5.87 4.98 6.88
N ASP A 61 -6.39 6.08 7.37
CA ASP A 61 -5.67 6.97 8.29
C ASP A 61 -5.79 6.42 9.71
N HIS A 62 -4.65 6.25 10.37
CA HIS A 62 -4.58 5.82 11.76
C HIS A 62 -4.06 6.98 12.62
N LEU A 63 -4.90 7.45 13.54
CA LEU A 63 -4.48 8.38 14.57
C LEU A 63 -3.73 7.61 15.65
N VAL A 64 -2.40 7.73 15.68
CA VAL A 64 -1.58 7.16 16.75
C VAL A 64 -1.46 8.17 17.88
N VAL A 65 -2.00 7.80 19.04
CA VAL A 65 -1.84 8.52 20.30
C VAL A 65 -0.73 7.79 21.07
N ASP A 66 0.46 8.40 21.17
CA ASP A 66 1.47 7.98 22.15
C ASP A 66 0.94 8.36 23.54
N ASP A 67 0.84 7.37 24.44
CA ASP A 67 0.52 7.54 25.87
C ASP A 67 1.82 7.77 26.67
#